data_AF-A0A7C3B7E2-F1
#
_entry.id   AF-A0A7C3B7E2-F1
#
_cell.length_a   1.000
_cell.length_b   1.000
_cell.length_c   1.000
_cell.angle_alpha   90.00
_cell.angle_beta   90.00
_cell.angle_gamma   90.00
#
_symmetry.space_group_name_H-M   'P 1'
#
loop_
_entity.id
_entity.type
_entity.pdbx_description
1 polymer ?
#
loop_
_entity_poly.entity_id
_entity_poly.type
_entity_poly.pdbx_seq_one_letter_code
_entity_poly.pdbx_strand_id
1 'polypeptide(L)'
;MELQSHEPTNALFLNGHFLGYLPQKDWTYAWVSASFPVPSEFLWPGYNELTVLAGYVAPPFQGAASIWDEVLFRDIFLERDAR
;
A
#
# COMPACT_ATOMS: atom_id res chain seq x y z
N MET A 1 -25.80 4.11 11.71
CA MET A 1 -24.34 4.26 11.72
C MET A 1 -23.87 3.76 10.37
N GLU A 2 -23.65 4.67 9.42
CA GLU A 2 -23.04 4.27 8.14
C GLU A 2 -21.58 3.91 8.41
N LEU A 3 -21.18 2.70 8.05
CA LEU A 3 -19.76 2.41 7.90
C LEU A 3 -19.25 3.26 6.74
N GLN A 4 -18.37 4.21 7.04
CA GLN A 4 -17.64 4.90 5.98
C GLN A 4 -16.88 3.86 5.16
N SER A 5 -17.16 3.83 3.86
CA SER A 5 -16.35 3.09 2.89
C SER A 5 -14.96 3.72 2.92
N HIS A 6 -13.96 2.97 3.39
CA HIS A 6 -12.59 3.44 3.28
C HIS A 6 -12.21 3.22 1.82
N GLU A 7 -12.10 4.29 1.05
CA GLU A 7 -11.55 4.17 -0.30
C GLU A 7 -10.12 3.61 -0.22
N PRO A 8 -9.70 2.74 -1.16
CA PRO A 8 -8.36 2.19 -1.18
C PRO A 8 -7.38 3.30 -1.56
N THR A 9 -6.88 4.01 -0.55
CA THR A 9 -6.06 5.21 -0.74
C THR A 9 -4.57 4.94 -0.54
N ASN A 10 -4.20 3.81 0.07
CA ASN A 10 -2.82 3.38 0.21
C ASN A 10 -2.30 2.86 -1.14
N ALA A 11 -1.24 3.47 -1.67
CA ALA A 11 -0.74 3.21 -3.02
C ALA A 11 0.73 2.73 -3.00
N LEU A 12 1.05 1.80 -3.89
CA LEU A 12 2.37 1.21 -4.06
C LEU A 12 3.01 1.68 -5.36
N PHE A 13 4.28 2.07 -5.28
CA PHE A 13 5.10 2.45 -6.42
C PHE A 13 6.43 1.72 -6.40
N LEU A 14 6.92 1.34 -7.57
CA LEU A 14 8.25 0.75 -7.78
C LEU A 14 9.05 1.63 -8.74
N ASN A 15 10.19 2.14 -8.30
CA ASN A 15 11.02 3.08 -9.07
C ASN A 15 10.21 4.26 -9.65
N GLY A 16 9.22 4.76 -8.89
CA GLY A 16 8.30 5.82 -9.31
C GLY A 16 7.12 5.37 -10.18
N HIS A 17 7.04 4.11 -10.60
CA HIS A 17 5.91 3.57 -11.36
C HIS A 17 4.82 3.03 -10.45
N PHE A 18 3.56 3.44 -10.68
CA PHE A 18 2.41 2.93 -9.92
C PHE A 18 2.18 1.45 -10.18
N LEU A 19 2.12 0.65 -9.10
CA LEU A 19 1.83 -0.78 -9.16
C LEU A 19 0.39 -1.12 -8.79
N GLY A 20 -0.23 -0.33 -7.90
CA GLY A 20 -1.60 -0.58 -7.46
C GLY A 20 -1.88 -0.06 -6.06
N TYR A 21 -3.11 -0.29 -5.60
CA TYR A 21 -3.53 0.03 -4.24
C TYR A 21 -3.32 -1.16 -3.31
N LEU A 22 -2.88 -0.88 -2.08
CA LEU A 22 -2.79 -1.86 -1.03
C LEU A 22 -4.19 -2.26 -0.54
N PRO A 23 -4.38 -3.52 -0.11
CA PRO A 23 -5.65 -3.97 0.43
C PRO A 23 -6.01 -3.15 1.66
N GLN A 24 -7.29 -2.79 1.75
CA GLN A 24 -7.83 -2.16 2.93
C GLN A 24 -7.82 -3.16 4.08
N LYS A 25 -7.21 -2.79 5.20
CA LYS A 25 -7.38 -3.53 6.45
C LYS A 25 -8.82 -3.31 6.94
N ASP A 26 -9.59 -4.39 7.02
CA ASP A 26 -10.81 -4.35 7.84
C ASP A 26 -10.41 -4.29 9.32
N TRP A 27 -11.29 -3.88 10.23
CA TRP A 27 -10.96 -3.68 11.66
C TRP A 27 -10.48 -4.95 12.40
N THR A 28 -10.24 -6.05 11.68
CA THR A 28 -9.51 -7.18 12.21
C THR A 28 -8.01 -6.83 12.33
N TYR A 29 -7.43 -7.10 13.50
CA TYR A 29 -6.01 -6.87 13.77
C TYR A 29 -5.13 -7.92 13.08
N ALA A 30 -5.27 -8.08 11.76
CA ALA A 30 -4.52 -9.02 10.95
C ALA A 30 -3.50 -8.31 10.04
N TRP A 31 -2.40 -9.00 9.75
CA TRP A 31 -1.50 -8.65 8.65
C TRP A 31 -2.19 -9.02 7.34
N VAL A 32 -2.16 -8.12 6.36
CA VAL A 32 -2.67 -8.37 5.01
C VAL A 32 -1.51 -8.60 4.05
N SER A 33 -1.65 -9.58 3.16
CA SER A 33 -0.68 -9.87 2.09
C SER A 33 -1.23 -9.39 0.75
N ALA A 34 -0.38 -8.84 -0.09
CA ALA A 34 -0.72 -8.41 -1.43
C ALA A 34 0.40 -8.76 -2.41
N SER A 35 0.02 -9.16 -3.63
CA SER A 35 0.93 -9.46 -4.72
C SER A 35 0.58 -8.56 -5.90
N PHE A 36 1.60 -7.94 -6.50
CA PHE A 36 1.44 -7.06 -7.65
C PHE A 36 2.26 -7.60 -8.81
N PRO A 37 1.70 -7.67 -10.03
CA PRO A 37 2.50 -7.96 -11.20
C PRO A 37 3.49 -6.81 -11.40
N VAL A 38 4.78 -7.14 -11.53
CA VAL A 38 5.86 -6.18 -11.78
C VAL A 38 6.33 -6.34 -13.23
N PRO A 39 6.03 -5.37 -14.12
CA PRO A 39 6.59 -5.35 -15.46
C PRO A 39 8.12 -5.26 -15.37
N SER A 40 8.83 -6.02 -16.19
CA SER A 40 10.30 -6.08 -16.13
C SER A 40 10.95 -4.76 -16.51
N GLU A 41 10.27 -3.94 -17.30
CA GLU A 41 10.67 -2.57 -17.67
C GLU A 41 10.70 -1.60 -16.47
N PHE A 42 10.01 -1.93 -15.37
CA PHE A 42 10.04 -1.12 -14.16
C PHE A 42 11.25 -1.45 -13.28
N LEU A 43 11.96 -2.54 -13.56
CA LEU A 43 13.11 -2.98 -12.76
C LEU A 43 14.42 -2.37 -13.28
N TRP A 44 15.28 -2.00 -12.34
CA TRP A 44 16.65 -1.56 -12.62
C TRP A 44 17.66 -2.64 -12.27
N PRO A 45 18.81 -2.70 -12.99
CA PRO A 45 19.94 -3.49 -12.54
C PRO A 45 20.40 -3.04 -11.14
N GLY A 46 20.36 -3.96 -10.17
CA GLY A 46 20.75 -3.68 -8.80
C GLY A 46 19.57 -3.30 -7.91
N TYR A 47 19.69 -2.19 -7.18
CA TYR A 47 18.67 -1.76 -6.22
C TYR A 47 17.44 -1.19 -6.92
N ASN A 48 16.27 -1.53 -6.37
CA ASN A 48 14.98 -1.00 -6.76
C ASN A 48 14.34 -0.35 -5.54
N GLU A 49 13.67 0.78 -5.74
CA GLU A 49 13.02 1.54 -4.69
C GLU A 49 11.53 1.24 -4.65
N LEU A 50 11.04 0.84 -3.47
CA LEU A 50 9.61 0.65 -3.21
C LEU A 50 9.11 1.83 -2.39
N THR A 51 8.17 2.60 -2.94
CA THR A 51 7.51 3.71 -2.25
C THR A 51 6.07 3.34 -1.90
N VAL A 52 5.68 3.58 -0.65
CA VAL A 52 4.29 3.46 -0.23
C VAL A 52 3.76 4.81 0.18
N LEU A 53 2.65 5.20 -0.43
CA LEU A 53 1.91 6.38 -0.05
C LEU A 53 0.74 5.94 0.83
N ALA A 54 0.76 6.37 2.10
CA ALA A 54 -0.40 6.25 2.96
C ALA A 54 -1.45 7.27 2.50
N GLY A 55 -2.65 6.76 2.26
CA GLY A 55 -3.79 7.52 1.83
C GLY A 55 -4.40 8.35 2.95
N TYR A 56 -5.03 9.46 2.58
CA TYR A 56 -5.67 10.34 3.54
C TYR A 56 -7.07 9.82 3.90
N VAL A 57 -7.23 9.24 5.08
CA VAL A 57 -8.54 8.88 5.65
C VAL A 57 -8.73 9.67 6.93
N ALA A 58 -9.08 10.95 6.82
CA ALA A 58 -9.63 11.67 7.96
C ALA A 58 -11.11 11.96 7.68
N PRO A 59 -12.06 11.51 8.52
CA PRO A 59 -13.38 12.11 8.50
C PRO A 59 -13.23 13.62 8.77
N PRO A 60 -14.07 14.48 8.19
CA PRO A 60 -14.00 15.94 8.35
C PRO A 60 -14.11 16.44 9.81
N PHE A 61 -14.36 15.53 10.76
CA PHE A 61 -14.51 15.80 12.19
C PHE A 61 -13.26 15.49 13.04
N GLN A 62 -12.15 15.01 12.46
CA GLN A 62 -10.90 14.84 13.19
C GLN A 62 -9.99 16.06 12.98
N GLY A 63 -9.51 16.66 14.08
CA GLY A 63 -8.59 17.79 14.03
C GLY A 63 -7.32 17.44 13.25
N ALA A 64 -6.80 18.39 12.47
CA ALA A 64 -5.66 18.19 11.56
C ALA A 64 -4.38 17.64 12.23
N ALA A 65 -4.28 17.67 13.56
CA ALA A 65 -3.16 17.16 14.35
C ALA A 65 -3.35 15.72 14.88
N SER A 66 -4.45 15.05 14.56
CA SER A 66 -4.84 13.77 15.17
C SER A 66 -4.99 12.62 14.17
N ILE A 67 -4.41 12.77 12.98
CA ILE A 67 -4.39 11.74 11.95
C ILE A 67 -3.06 10.97 12.01
N TRP A 68 -3.13 9.72 12.45
CA TRP A 68 -1.99 8.81 12.45
C TRP A 68 -2.42 7.56 11.72
N ASP A 69 -1.76 7.27 10.60
CA ASP A 69 -1.82 5.96 9.96
C ASP A 69 -0.46 5.29 10.17
N GLU A 70 -0.48 4.03 10.58
CA GLU A 70 0.72 3.24 10.80
C GLU A 70 0.76 2.14 9.75
N VAL A 71 1.74 2.21 8.86
CA VAL A 71 1.97 1.16 7.86
C VAL A 71 3.23 0.39 8.23
N LEU A 72 3.06 -0.90 8.49
CA LEU A 72 4.16 -1.82 8.73
C LEU A 72 4.26 -2.79 7.56
N PHE A 73 5.49 -2.99 7.07
CA PHE A 73 5.79 -3.96 6.04
C PHE A 73 6.75 -5.02 6.57
N ARG A 74 6.57 -6.24 6.10
CA ARG A 74 7.46 -7.37 6.34
C ARG A 74 7.41 -8.29 5.14
N ASP A 75 8.42 -9.14 5.03
CA ASP A 75 8.46 -10.22 4.04
C ASP A 75 8.29 -9.71 2.59
N ILE A 76 8.98 -8.62 2.23
CA ILE A 76 8.99 -8.07 0.86
C ILE A 76 10.00 -8.85 0.01
N PHE A 77 9.51 -9.48 -1.05
CA PHE A 77 10.35 -10.23 -2.00
C PHE A 77 9.88 -9.99 -3.44
N LEU A 78 10.81 -10.16 -4.38
CA LEU A 78 10.52 -10.22 -5.82
C LEU A 78 10.55 -11.69 -6.24
N GLU A 79 9.42 -12.21 -6.67
CA GLU A 79 9.30 -13.58 -7.18
C GLU A 79 9.25 -13.58 -8.72
N ARG A 80 9.92 -14.56 -9.33
CA ARG A 80 9.67 -14.90 -10.73
C ARG A 80 8.44 -15.77 -10.79
N ASP A 81 7.49 -15.40 -11.65
CA ASP A 81 6.31 -16.21 -11.92
C ASP A 81 6.76 -17.60 -12.37
N ALA A 82 6.32 -18.63 -11.66
CA ALA A 82 6.73 -20.01 -11.91
C ALA A 82 6.00 -20.50 -13.17
N ARG A 83 6.67 -20.43 -14.32
CA ARG A 83 6.30 -21.19 -15.51
C ARG A 83 6.77 -22.63 -15.41
#